data_AF-A0AAC9K0V1-F1
#
_entry.id   AF-A0AAC9K0V1-F1
#
_cell.length_a   1.000
_cell.length_b   1.000
_cell.length_c   1.000
_cell.angle_alpha   90.00
_cell.angle_beta   90.00
_cell.angle_gamma   90.00
#
_symmetry.space_group_name_H-M   'P 1'
#
loop_
_entity.id
_entity.type
_entity.pdbx_description
1 polymer ?
#
loop_
_entity_poly.entity_id
_entity_poly.type
_entity_poly.pdbx_seq_one_letter_code
_entity_poly.pdbx_strand_id
1 'polypeptide(L)'
;MGYLTYGSTAAPIEIDDELLTHLRLVIVTKLRRNESFPLTLSIGDGAVETLWVHASIPLRFAMDEEPSIDRSLVVSMMNAANSAGGLDLTRGDFAPALTGSRVLHAMTA
;
A
#
# COMPACT_ATOMS: atom_id res chain seq x y z
N MET A 1 -13.51 -1.41 -1.86
CA MET A 1 -12.29 -1.92 -1.21
C MET A 1 -11.34 -2.30 -2.32
N GLY A 2 -10.06 -2.01 -2.15
CA GLY A 2 -9.04 -2.23 -3.16
C GLY A 2 -8.06 -3.32 -2.75
N TYR A 3 -7.32 -3.83 -3.72
CA TYR A 3 -6.36 -4.91 -3.52
C TYR A 3 -4.99 -4.56 -4.09
N LEU A 4 -3.97 -4.73 -3.25
CA LEU A 4 -2.57 -4.69 -3.60
C LEU A 4 -2.03 -6.12 -3.70
N THR A 5 -1.50 -6.49 -4.86
CA THR A 5 -0.75 -7.74 -5.02
C THR A 5 0.71 -7.42 -5.28
N TYR A 6 1.60 -8.00 -4.47
CA TYR A 6 3.04 -7.83 -4.61
C TYR A 6 3.74 -9.18 -4.73
N GLY A 7 4.57 -9.36 -5.76
CA GLY A 7 5.29 -10.59 -6.03
C GLY A 7 4.38 -11.77 -6.40
N SER A 8 4.76 -12.96 -5.95
CA SER A 8 3.99 -14.21 -6.12
C SER A 8 3.14 -14.55 -4.89
N THR A 9 2.81 -13.54 -4.07
CA THR A 9 2.02 -13.74 -2.85
C THR A 9 0.63 -14.26 -3.21
N ALA A 10 0.20 -15.34 -2.56
CA ALA A 10 -1.05 -16.02 -2.89
C ALA A 10 -2.30 -15.21 -2.52
N ALA A 11 -2.21 -14.38 -1.48
CA ALA A 11 -3.32 -13.55 -1.00
C ALA A 11 -3.08 -12.07 -1.36
N PRO A 12 -4.04 -11.40 -2.03
CA PRO A 12 -4.02 -9.95 -2.16
C PRO A 12 -4.19 -9.28 -0.79
N ILE A 13 -3.55 -8.13 -0.63
CA ILE A 13 -3.68 -7.29 0.55
C ILE A 13 -4.84 -6.33 0.32
N GLU A 14 -5.83 -6.36 1.21
CA GLU A 14 -6.98 -5.45 1.17
C GLU A 14 -6.59 -4.07 1.74
N ILE A 15 -6.93 -3.01 1.02
CA ILE A 15 -6.65 -1.62 1.37
C ILE A 15 -7.86 -0.78 0.95
N ASP A 16 -8.29 0.18 1.77
CA ASP A 16 -9.35 1.12 1.42
C ASP A 16 -9.04 1.82 0.07
N ASP A 17 -10.02 1.94 -0.84
CA ASP A 17 -9.79 2.48 -2.21
C ASP A 17 -9.20 3.90 -2.18
N GLU A 18 -9.64 4.71 -1.22
CA GLU A 18 -9.10 6.04 -0.98
C GLU A 18 -7.60 5.95 -0.71
N LEU A 19 -7.16 5.14 0.25
CA LEU A 19 -5.74 4.98 0.57
C LEU A 19 -4.97 4.38 -0.60
N LEU A 20 -5.52 3.33 -1.23
CA LEU A 20 -4.86 2.60 -2.30
C LEU A 20 -4.60 3.49 -3.53
N THR A 21 -5.51 4.43 -3.82
CA THR A 21 -5.35 5.38 -4.92
C THR A 21 -4.14 6.30 -4.71
N HIS A 22 -3.96 6.83 -3.51
CA HIS A 22 -2.80 7.66 -3.17
C HIS A 22 -1.51 6.83 -3.13
N LEU A 23 -1.57 5.65 -2.52
CA LEU A 23 -0.46 4.71 -2.42
C LEU A 23 0.04 4.29 -3.81
N ARG A 24 -0.87 3.99 -4.75
CA ARG A 24 -0.56 3.67 -6.15
C ARG A 24 0.25 4.80 -6.79
N LEU A 25 -0.17 6.06 -6.62
CA LEU A 25 0.55 7.20 -7.19
C LEU A 25 1.97 7.32 -6.63
N VAL A 26 2.14 7.12 -5.31
CA VAL A 26 3.46 7.15 -4.65
C VAL A 26 4.34 6.02 -5.17
N ILE A 27 3.86 4.77 -5.16
CA ILE A 27 4.61 3.60 -5.63
C ILE A 27 5.02 3.78 -7.09
N VAL A 28 4.08 4.12 -7.98
CA VAL A 28 4.37 4.30 -9.42
C VAL A 28 5.40 5.40 -9.64
N THR A 29 5.30 6.52 -8.92
CA THR A 29 6.26 7.63 -9.03
C THR A 29 7.67 7.21 -8.64
N LYS A 30 7.81 6.50 -7.51
CA LYS A 30 9.12 6.01 -7.03
C LYS A 30 9.71 4.94 -7.94
N LEU A 31 8.91 3.95 -8.36
CA LEU A 31 9.39 2.87 -9.21
C LEU A 31 9.77 3.34 -10.62
N ARG A 32 9.10 4.35 -11.18
CA ARG A 32 9.54 5.00 -12.43
C ARG A 32 10.93 5.63 -12.35
N ARG A 33 11.38 5.96 -11.13
CA ARG A 33 12.71 6.50 -10.84
C ARG A 33 13.69 5.43 -10.35
N ASN A 34 13.29 4.14 -10.39
CA ASN A 34 14.02 3.03 -9.77
C ASN A 34 14.35 3.25 -8.29
N GLU A 35 13.48 3.96 -7.57
CA GLU A 35 13.63 4.20 -6.13
C GLU A 35 12.86 3.13 -5.36
N SER A 36 13.53 2.06 -4.96
CA SER A 36 12.96 1.10 -4.02
C SER A 36 12.84 1.69 -2.62
N PHE A 37 11.83 1.23 -1.88
CA PHE A 37 11.58 1.69 -0.53
C PHE A 37 10.85 0.62 0.30
N PRO A 38 10.95 0.67 1.64
CA PRO A 38 10.12 -0.14 2.52
C PRO A 38 8.71 0.44 2.61
N LEU A 39 7.70 -0.43 2.47
CA LEU A 39 6.30 -0.14 2.73
C LEU A 39 5.81 -1.03 3.87
N THR A 40 5.46 -0.43 5.01
CA THR A 40 4.90 -1.14 6.16
C THR A 40 3.39 -0.96 6.21
N LEU A 41 2.66 -2.05 6.46
CA LEU A 41 1.21 -2.05 6.52
C LEU A 41 0.68 -3.13 7.47
N SER A 42 -0.55 -2.93 7.95
CA SER A 42 -1.25 -3.99 8.69
C SER A 42 -1.79 -4.99 7.68
N ILE A 43 -1.44 -6.25 7.92
CA ILE A 43 -2.19 -7.39 7.41
C ILE A 43 -3.18 -7.80 8.51
N GLY A 44 -4.20 -8.60 8.18
CA GLY A 44 -5.28 -8.97 9.11
C GLY A 44 -4.77 -9.54 10.45
N ASP A 45 -5.68 -9.65 11.42
CA ASP A 45 -5.39 -10.18 12.77
C ASP A 45 -4.36 -9.37 13.58
N GLY A 46 -4.13 -8.11 13.21
CA GLY A 46 -3.22 -7.19 13.90
C GLY A 46 -1.74 -7.44 13.60
N ALA A 47 -1.43 -8.30 12.63
CA ALA A 47 -0.07 -8.49 12.17
C ALA A 47 0.39 -7.32 11.28
N VAL A 48 1.69 -7.01 11.34
CA VAL A 48 2.30 -5.92 10.57
C VAL A 48 3.39 -6.52 9.69
N GLU A 49 3.37 -6.16 8.41
CA GLU A 49 4.38 -6.58 7.45
C GLU A 49 5.06 -5.38 6.79
N THR A 50 6.34 -5.54 6.45
CA THR A 50 7.10 -4.58 5.65
C THR A 50 7.48 -5.22 4.32
N LEU A 51 6.91 -4.69 3.23
CA LEU A 51 7.25 -5.04 1.88
C LEU A 51 8.45 -4.22 1.41
N TRP A 52 9.48 -4.88 0.87
CA TRP A 52 10.52 -4.19 0.12
C TRP A 52 10.03 -3.96 -1.31
N VAL A 53 9.57 -2.75 -1.63
CA VAL A 53 8.97 -2.41 -2.93
C VAL A 53 10.06 -2.10 -3.97
N HIS A 54 10.13 -2.87 -5.05
CA HIS A 54 11.14 -2.71 -6.11
C HIS A 54 10.57 -3.01 -7.50
N ALA A 55 11.07 -2.32 -8.54
CA ALA A 55 10.52 -2.36 -9.90
C ALA A 55 10.66 -3.71 -10.62
N SER A 56 11.54 -4.59 -10.13
CA SER A 56 11.72 -5.94 -10.67
C SER A 56 10.73 -6.97 -10.12
N ILE A 57 9.89 -6.59 -9.17
CA ILE A 57 8.92 -7.49 -8.53
C ILE A 57 7.53 -7.17 -9.10
N PRO A 58 6.78 -8.18 -9.57
CA PRO A 58 5.43 -7.96 -10.08
C PRO A 58 4.55 -7.22 -9.07
N LEU A 59 3.79 -6.25 -9.56
CA LEU A 59 2.93 -5.42 -8.72
C LEU A 59 1.61 -5.16 -9.44
N ARG A 60 0.49 -5.31 -8.72
CA ARG A 60 -0.86 -5.07 -9.24
C ARG A 60 -1.67 -4.29 -8.23
N PHE A 61 -2.45 -3.36 -8.75
CA PHE A 61 -3.50 -2.62 -8.04
C PHE A 61 -4.83 -3.00 -8.69
N ALA A 62 -5.81 -3.39 -7.88
CA ALA A 62 -7.19 -3.59 -8.32
C ALA A 62 -8.11 -2.76 -7.41
N MET A 63 -8.97 -1.93 -7.99
CA MET A 63 -9.94 -1.08 -7.30
C MET A 63 -11.18 -1.01 -8.16
N ASP A 64 -12.36 -0.96 -7.53
CA ASP A 64 -13.63 -0.84 -8.24
C ASP A 64 -13.88 0.60 -8.73
N GLU A 65 -13.43 1.58 -7.93
CA GLU A 65 -13.53 3.00 -8.21
C GLU A 65 -12.16 3.67 -8.05
N GLU A 66 -11.96 4.81 -8.71
CA GLU A 66 -10.75 5.63 -8.55
C GLU A 66 -11.13 6.96 -7.87
N PRO A 67 -11.06 7.02 -6.52
CA PRO A 67 -11.30 8.23 -5.75
C PRO A 67 -10.48 9.45 -6.19
N SER A 68 -10.96 10.64 -5.82
CA SER A 68 -10.21 11.88 -6.05
C SER A 68 -8.90 11.91 -5.25
N ILE A 69 -7.84 12.44 -5.86
CA ILE A 69 -6.53 12.59 -5.23
C ILE A 69 -6.49 13.81 -4.29
N ASP A 70 -6.21 13.57 -3.02
CA ASP A 70 -5.69 14.54 -2.07
C ASP A 70 -4.17 14.69 -2.25
N ARG A 71 -3.76 15.81 -2.83
CA ARG A 71 -2.34 16.12 -3.08
C ARG A 71 -1.53 16.25 -1.79
N SER A 72 -2.12 16.73 -0.71
CA SER A 72 -1.41 16.91 0.56
C SER A 72 -1.02 15.57 1.17
N LEU A 73 -1.92 14.59 1.08
CA LEU A 73 -1.65 13.21 1.49
C LEU A 73 -0.54 12.57 0.65
N VAL A 74 -0.58 12.72 -0.68
CA VAL A 74 0.49 12.21 -1.57
C VAL A 74 1.85 12.77 -1.18
N VAL A 75 1.93 14.08 -0.90
CA VAL A 75 3.18 14.72 -0.47
C VAL A 75 3.68 14.14 0.85
N SER A 76 2.80 13.98 1.84
CA SER A 76 3.15 13.37 3.13
C SER A 76 3.64 11.92 2.97
N MET A 77 2.94 11.10 2.18
CA MET A 77 3.33 9.73 1.88
C MET A 77 4.67 9.66 1.14
N MET A 78 4.90 10.56 0.17
CA MET A 78 6.16 10.62 -0.57
C MET A 78 7.33 11.00 0.35
N ASN A 79 7.13 11.95 1.25
CA ASN A 79 8.13 12.34 2.24
C ASN A 79 8.47 11.18 3.17
N ALA A 80 7.46 10.44 3.66
CA ALA A 80 7.68 9.24 4.47
C ALA A 80 8.44 8.16 3.69
N ALA A 81 8.04 7.87 2.45
CA ALA A 81 8.67 6.89 1.57
C ALA A 81 10.14 7.23 1.20
N ASN A 82 10.54 8.49 1.33
CA ASN A 82 11.92 8.94 1.13
C ASN A 82 12.76 8.91 2.42
N SER A 83 12.15 8.62 3.58
CA SER A 83 12.83 8.54 4.85
C SER A 83 13.50 7.17 5.06
N ALA A 84 14.45 7.10 6.00
CA ALA A 84 15.09 5.84 6.39
C ALA A 84 14.09 4.81 6.95
N GLY A 85 12.95 5.25 7.48
CA GLY A 85 11.90 4.38 8.01
C GLY A 85 10.91 3.87 6.95
N GLY A 86 11.00 4.35 5.71
CA GLY A 86 10.04 4.02 4.65
C GLY A 86 8.64 4.60 4.88
N LEU A 87 7.70 4.15 4.03
CA LEU A 87 6.29 4.50 4.15
C LEU A 87 5.62 3.51 5.09
N ASP A 88 5.34 3.94 6.32
CA ASP A 88 4.67 3.11 7.32
C ASP A 88 3.21 3.53 7.46
N LEU A 89 2.32 2.77 6.82
CA LEU A 89 0.89 3.04 6.85
C LEU A 89 0.29 2.75 8.22
N THR A 90 0.93 1.98 9.10
CA THR A 90 0.34 1.67 10.43
C THR A 90 0.36 2.86 11.38
N ARG A 91 1.09 3.93 11.04
CA ARG A 91 1.17 5.12 11.88
C ARG A 91 -0.09 6.00 11.75
N GLY A 92 -0.41 6.67 12.84
CA GLY A 92 -1.62 7.51 13.00
C GLY A 92 -1.76 8.63 11.95
N ASP A 93 -0.65 9.03 11.32
CA ASP A 93 -0.56 9.99 10.23
C ASP A 93 -1.26 9.55 8.94
N PHE A 94 -1.50 8.24 8.77
CA PHE A 94 -2.25 7.69 7.63
C PHE A 94 -3.49 6.88 8.05
N ALA A 95 -3.74 6.78 9.36
CA ALA A 95 -4.82 6.01 9.97
C ALA A 95 -6.28 6.39 9.62
N PRO A 96 -6.66 7.62 9.23
CA PRO A 96 -8.04 7.88 8.84
C PRO A 96 -8.49 7.10 7.58
N ALA A 97 -7.58 6.42 6.87
CA ALA A 97 -7.86 5.62 5.68
C ALA A 97 -7.54 4.11 5.83
N LEU A 98 -7.49 3.58 7.05
CA LEU A 98 -7.13 2.18 7.35
C LEU A 98 -8.22 1.37 8.05
N THR A 99 -9.45 1.89 8.13
CA THR A 99 -10.50 1.25 8.93
C THR A 99 -10.98 -0.09 8.32
N GLY A 100 -10.58 -0.41 7.07
CA GLY A 100 -11.08 -1.59 6.34
C GLY A 100 -10.16 -2.81 6.19
N SER A 101 -8.86 -2.77 6.49
CA SER A 101 -7.93 -3.86 6.09
C SER A 101 -8.27 -5.20 6.77
N ARG A 102 -8.92 -6.11 6.03
CA ARG A 102 -9.16 -7.50 6.41
C ARG A 102 -8.45 -8.41 5.40
N VAL A 103 -7.80 -9.46 5.87
CA VAL A 103 -7.26 -10.48 4.96
C VAL A 103 -8.37 -11.49 4.68
N LEU A 104 -8.79 -11.60 3.42
CA LEU A 104 -9.57 -12.74 2.97
C LEU A 104 -8.64 -13.95 2.83
N HIS A 105 -8.53 -14.75 3.89
CA HIS A 105 -8.03 -16.12 3.76
C HIS A 105 -8.98 -16.86 2.82
N ALA A 106 -8.53 -17.11 1.59
CA ALA A 106 -9.20 -18.02 0.70
C ALA A 106 -9.31 -19.37 1.40
N MET A 107 -10.55 -19.81 1.61
CA MET A 107 -10.88 -21.12 2.13
C MET A 107 -10.21 -22.17 1.25
N THR A 108 -9.18 -22.83 1.78
CA THR A 108 -8.63 -24.04 1.18
C THR A 108 -9.71 -25.12 1.24
N ALA A 109 -10.15 -25.60 0.07
CA ALA A 109 -11.00 -26.77 -0.07
C ALA A 109 -10.20 -28.07 0.14
#